data_AF-C7ZN38-F1
#
_entry.id   AF-C7ZN38-F1
#
_cell.length_a   1.000
_cell.length_b   1.000
_cell.length_c   1.000
_cell.angle_alpha   90.00
_cell.angle_beta   90.00
_cell.angle_gamma   90.00
#
_symmetry.space_group_name_H-M   'P 1'
#
loop_
_entity.id
_entity.type
_entity.pdbx_description
1 polymer ?
#
loop_
_entity_poly.entity_id
_entity_poly.type
_entity_poly.pdbx_seq_one_letter_code
_entity_poly.pdbx_strand_id
1 'polypeptide(L)'
;MNAAISGQRSQSENLNGALDSLERFVHQARNALSHPIVDPEAAIRAATENVTQAMMSQILARFDALDRSIAGVNQKVGRLDQRVGRVEENVAAVDRKVDNLGRKLSYYDHNAIARVSNSGATKRNFELTALLNVETGEEISSFPATFGEADQLSGVLAPV
;
A
#
# COMPACT_ATOMS: atom_id res chain seq x y z
N MET A 1 15.23 16.85 -9.22
CA MET A 1 15.94 18.14 -9.33
C MET A 1 15.51 19.12 -8.23
N ASN A 2 14.22 19.39 -8.03
CA ASN A 2 13.73 20.37 -7.03
C ASN A 2 14.07 20.06 -5.56
N ALA A 3 13.99 18.79 -5.10
CA ALA A 3 14.27 18.44 -3.70
C ALA A 3 15.77 18.54 -3.30
N ALA A 4 16.68 18.34 -4.26
CA ALA A 4 18.12 18.47 -4.02
C ALA A 4 18.53 19.94 -3.96
N ILE A 5 17.94 20.78 -4.81
CA ILE A 5 18.13 22.23 -4.80
C ILE A 5 17.58 22.85 -3.50
N SER A 6 16.42 22.38 -3.00
CA SER A 6 15.88 22.86 -1.71
C SER A 6 16.78 22.45 -0.53
N GLY A 7 17.37 21.26 -0.55
CA GLY A 7 18.30 20.80 0.49
C GLY A 7 19.59 21.63 0.54
N GLN A 8 20.20 21.92 -0.61
CA GLN A 8 21.37 22.79 -0.68
C GLN A 8 21.08 24.22 -0.26
N ARG A 9 19.89 24.75 -0.58
CA ARG A 9 19.49 26.10 -0.20
C ARG A 9 19.30 26.22 1.32
N SER A 10 18.62 25.27 1.94
CA SER A 10 18.48 25.23 3.41
C SER A 10 19.81 25.03 4.13
N GLN A 11 20.74 24.27 3.55
CA GLN A 11 22.09 24.13 4.09
C GLN A 11 22.89 25.44 4.00
N SER A 12 22.76 26.17 2.88
CA SER A 12 23.38 27.50 2.71
C SER A 12 22.79 28.53 3.67
N GLU A 13 21.48 28.51 3.92
CA GLU A 13 20.80 29.40 4.88
C GLU A 13 21.27 29.11 6.32
N ASN A 14 21.45 27.85 6.69
CA ASN A 14 22.00 27.46 7.99
C ASN A 14 23.46 27.90 8.17
N LEU A 15 24.28 27.78 7.11
CA LEU A 15 25.68 28.24 7.13
C LEU A 15 25.78 29.76 7.25
N ASN A 16 24.93 30.50 6.54
CA ASN A 16 24.87 31.95 6.65
C ASN A 16 24.44 32.38 8.07
N GLY A 17 23.43 31.72 8.65
CA GLY A 17 23.03 32.00 10.04
C GLY A 17 24.14 31.71 11.07
N ALA A 18 24.95 30.67 10.83
CA ALA A 18 26.12 30.36 11.66
C ALA A 18 27.24 31.41 11.50
N LEU A 19 27.49 31.89 10.27
CA LEU A 19 28.43 32.97 9.99
C LEU A 19 28.00 34.29 10.64
N ASP A 20 26.72 34.67 10.51
CA ASP A 20 26.17 35.87 11.14
C ASP A 20 26.31 35.83 12.67
N SER A 21 26.18 34.64 13.26
CA SER A 21 26.34 34.43 14.70
C SER A 21 27.81 34.54 15.13
N LEU A 22 28.73 34.02 14.31
CA LEU A 22 30.17 34.11 14.55
C LEU A 22 30.68 35.54 14.39
N GLU A 23 30.20 36.27 13.38
CA GLU A 23 30.54 37.69 13.17
C GLU A 23 30.08 38.55 14.35
N ARG A 24 28.86 38.31 14.85
CA ARG A 24 28.35 38.97 16.07
C ARG A 24 29.24 38.68 17.28
N PHE A 25 29.64 37.43 17.49
CA PHE A 25 30.53 37.04 18.57
C PHE A 25 31.91 37.73 18.47
N VAL A 26 32.53 37.70 17.29
CA VAL A 26 33.83 38.33 17.05
C VAL A 26 33.77 39.84 17.25
N HIS A 27 32.70 40.48 16.79
CA HIS A 27 32.49 41.91 16.97
C HIS A 27 32.35 42.28 18.46
N GLN A 28 31.59 41.51 19.22
CA GLN A 28 31.42 41.72 20.66
C GLN A 28 32.70 41.44 21.45
N ALA A 29 33.44 40.38 21.12
CA ALA A 29 34.74 40.09 21.73
C ALA A 29 35.75 41.23 21.47
N ARG A 30 35.77 41.76 20.24
CA ARG A 30 36.60 42.92 19.89
C ARG A 30 36.21 44.17 20.70
N ASN A 31 34.91 44.42 20.88
CA ASN A 31 34.43 45.56 21.66
C ASN A 31 34.80 45.42 23.15
N ALA A 32 34.68 44.22 23.73
CA ALA A 32 35.07 43.95 25.11
C ALA A 32 36.58 44.10 25.35
N LEU A 33 37.41 43.73 24.37
CA LEU A 33 38.88 43.86 24.44
C LEU A 33 39.39 45.28 24.17
N SER A 34 38.55 46.17 23.62
CA SER A 34 38.92 47.56 23.33
C SER A 34 38.77 48.50 24.53
N HIS A 35 38.30 48.02 25.69
CA HIS A 35 38.21 48.79 26.93
C HIS A 35 39.22 48.24 27.96
N PRO A 36 39.98 49.10 28.67
CA PRO A 36 41.08 48.68 29.55
C PRO A 36 40.55 47.93 30.77
N ILE A 37 40.55 46.58 30.73
CA ILE A 37 40.12 45.65 31.80
C ILE A 37 39.09 46.28 32.76
N VAL A 38 37.85 46.48 32.29
CA VAL A 38 36.76 46.96 33.14
C VAL A 38 35.75 45.83 33.31
N ASP A 39 35.76 45.22 34.49
CA ASP A 39 34.78 44.24 35.01
C ASP A 39 34.75 42.82 34.37
N PRO A 40 35.51 41.87 34.94
CA PRO A 40 35.47 40.45 34.58
C PRO A 40 34.08 39.80 34.66
N GLU A 41 33.19 40.26 35.55
CA GLU A 41 31.85 39.69 35.72
C GLU A 41 30.95 40.04 34.54
N ALA A 42 31.03 41.28 34.05
CA ALA A 42 30.33 41.73 32.85
C ALA A 42 30.79 40.96 31.59
N ALA A 43 32.11 40.70 31.47
CA ALA A 43 32.66 39.92 30.36
C ALA A 43 32.20 38.45 30.39
N ILE A 44 32.19 37.83 31.57
CA ILE A 44 31.69 36.46 31.76
C ILE A 44 30.20 36.36 31.47
N ARG A 45 29.40 37.34 31.90
CA ARG A 45 27.96 37.40 31.61
C ARG A 45 27.70 37.48 30.11
N ALA A 46 28.37 38.40 29.41
CA ALA A 46 28.25 38.55 27.96
C ALA A 46 28.67 37.27 27.20
N ALA A 47 29.77 36.63 27.62
CA ALA A 47 30.21 35.37 27.04
C ALA A 47 29.19 34.25 27.25
N THR A 48 28.56 34.19 28.43
CA THR A 48 27.53 33.20 28.78
C THR A 48 26.25 33.41 27.98
N GLU A 49 25.78 34.66 27.85
CA GLU A 49 24.63 35.04 27.02
C GLU A 49 24.88 34.67 25.54
N ASN A 50 26.09 34.91 25.05
CA ASN A 50 26.45 34.56 23.68
C ASN A 50 26.46 33.05 23.43
N VAL A 51 27.07 32.27 24.33
CA VAL A 51 27.10 30.81 24.22
C VAL A 51 25.69 30.24 24.29
N THR A 52 24.86 30.72 25.22
CA THR A 52 23.47 30.26 25.36
C THR A 52 22.61 30.62 24.14
N GLN A 53 22.76 31.82 23.59
CA GLN A 53 22.07 32.23 22.37
C GLN A 53 22.50 31.40 21.15
N ALA A 54 23.80 31.15 20.99
CA ALA A 54 24.32 30.34 19.89
C ALA A 54 23.84 28.89 19.99
N MET A 55 23.87 28.30 21.18
CA MET A 55 23.33 26.96 21.42
C MET A 55 21.84 26.88 21.13
N MET A 56 21.04 27.86 21.60
CA MET A 56 19.61 27.90 21.34
C MET A 56 19.31 28.01 19.84
N SER A 57 20.01 28.87 19.13
CA SER A 57 19.84 29.00 17.67
C SER A 57 20.16 27.70 16.93
N GLN A 58 21.21 26.98 17.35
CA GLN A 58 21.57 25.70 16.74
C GLN A 58 20.52 24.61 17.04
N ILE A 59 19.96 24.61 18.26
CA ILE A 59 18.89 23.69 18.65
C ILE A 59 17.64 23.94 17.81
N LEU A 60 17.19 25.20 17.69
CA LEU A 60 16.03 25.55 16.88
C LEU A 60 16.19 25.14 15.41
N ALA A 61 17.35 25.40 14.81
CA ALA A 61 17.63 24.99 13.43
C ALA A 61 17.58 23.46 13.24
N ARG A 62 18.02 22.69 14.26
CA ARG A 62 17.89 21.23 14.25
C ARG A 62 16.43 20.78 14.40
N PHE A 63 15.64 21.44 15.23
CA PHE A 63 14.20 21.18 15.34
C PHE A 63 13.48 21.43 14.01
N ASP A 64 13.73 22.56 13.35
CA ASP A 64 13.13 22.86 12.04
C ASP A 64 13.52 21.83 10.97
N ALA A 65 14.76 21.31 11.02
CA ALA A 65 15.20 20.23 10.14
C ALA A 65 14.47 18.90 10.43
N LEU A 66 14.27 18.57 11.71
CA LEU A 66 13.52 17.40 12.14
C LEU A 66 12.05 17.51 11.71
N ASP A 67 11.39 18.64 11.93
CA ASP A 67 9.99 18.85 11.56
C ASP A 67 9.75 18.66 10.07
N ARG A 68 10.65 19.19 9.22
CA ARG A 68 10.59 18.97 7.77
C ARG A 68 10.77 17.50 7.39
N SER A 69 11.68 16.80 8.07
CA SER A 69 11.90 15.37 7.85
C SER A 69 10.66 14.56 8.23
N ILE A 70 10.07 14.84 9.40
CA ILE A 70 8.85 14.20 9.90
C ILE A 70 7.68 14.45 8.95
N ALA A 71 7.49 15.69 8.49
CA ALA A 71 6.46 16.00 7.49
C ALA A 71 6.64 15.19 6.20
N GLY A 72 7.89 15.04 5.73
CA GLY A 72 8.22 14.20 4.57
C GLY A 72 7.94 12.71 4.78
N VAL A 73 8.20 12.19 5.98
CA VAL A 73 7.84 10.81 6.36
C VAL A 73 6.33 10.62 6.39
N ASN A 74 5.58 11.53 7.04
CA ASN A 74 4.13 11.46 7.12
C ASN A 74 3.47 11.44 5.74
N GLN A 75 3.97 12.25 4.80
CA GLN A 75 3.49 12.21 3.41
C GLN A 75 3.78 10.87 2.71
N LYS A 76 4.93 10.25 2.98
CA LYS A 76 5.26 8.93 2.43
C LYS A 76 4.36 7.84 3.01
N VAL A 77 4.12 7.87 4.33
CA VAL A 77 3.23 6.95 5.03
C VAL A 77 1.81 7.06 4.46
N GLY A 78 1.25 8.27 4.34
CA GLY A 78 -0.10 8.43 3.78
C GLY A 78 -0.22 7.91 2.33
N ARG A 79 0.83 8.03 1.51
CA ARG A 79 0.84 7.40 0.16
C ARG A 79 0.95 5.87 0.21
N LEU A 80 1.63 5.31 1.21
CA LEU A 80 1.71 3.86 1.40
C LEU A 80 0.35 3.33 1.85
N ASP A 81 -0.33 3.99 2.79
CA ASP A 81 -1.66 3.60 3.26
C ASP A 81 -2.67 3.52 2.09
N GLN A 82 -2.68 4.52 1.20
CA GLN A 82 -3.51 4.51 -0.01
C GLN A 82 -3.16 3.36 -0.98
N ARG A 83 -1.89 2.96 -1.05
CA ARG A 83 -1.48 1.82 -1.90
C ARG A 83 -1.90 0.50 -1.26
N VAL A 84 -1.77 0.36 0.06
CA VAL A 84 -2.19 -0.82 0.80
C VAL A 84 -3.70 -1.01 0.66
N GLY A 85 -4.51 0.04 0.85
CA GLY A 85 -5.97 -0.05 0.67
C GLY A 85 -6.38 -0.55 -0.73
N ARG A 86 -5.72 -0.05 -1.79
CA ARG A 86 -5.96 -0.57 -3.16
C ARG A 86 -5.54 -2.02 -3.36
N VAL A 87 -4.49 -2.47 -2.67
CA VAL A 87 -4.07 -3.88 -2.71
C VAL A 87 -5.11 -4.75 -2.01
N GLU A 88 -5.61 -4.34 -0.85
CA GLU A 88 -6.67 -5.05 -0.11
C GLU A 88 -7.94 -5.22 -0.96
N GLU A 89 -8.39 -4.15 -1.63
CA GLU A 89 -9.55 -4.20 -2.54
C GLU A 89 -9.32 -5.18 -3.70
N ASN A 90 -8.13 -5.17 -4.30
CA ASN A 90 -7.80 -6.07 -5.40
C ASN A 90 -7.72 -7.53 -4.94
N VAL A 91 -7.15 -7.80 -3.77
CA VAL A 91 -7.10 -9.15 -3.19
C VAL A 91 -8.51 -9.66 -2.93
N ALA A 92 -9.38 -8.87 -2.30
CA ALA A 92 -10.79 -9.26 -2.08
C ALA A 92 -11.58 -9.49 -3.38
N ALA A 93 -11.23 -8.81 -4.48
CA ALA A 93 -11.81 -9.08 -5.79
C ALA A 93 -11.28 -10.38 -6.42
N VAL A 94 -10.00 -10.70 -6.22
CA VAL A 94 -9.40 -11.96 -6.66
C VAL A 94 -9.98 -13.14 -5.90
N ASP A 95 -10.09 -13.05 -4.57
CA ASP A 95 -10.64 -14.13 -3.73
C ASP A 95 -12.04 -14.53 -4.19
N ARG A 96 -12.93 -13.55 -4.42
CA ARG A 96 -14.28 -13.79 -4.94
C ARG A 96 -14.29 -14.49 -6.31
N LYS A 97 -13.34 -14.16 -7.19
CA LYS A 97 -13.20 -14.80 -8.50
C LYS A 97 -12.69 -16.23 -8.35
N VAL A 98 -11.73 -16.47 -7.45
CA VAL A 98 -11.20 -17.80 -7.15
C VAL A 98 -12.30 -18.70 -6.56
N ASP A 99 -13.10 -18.20 -5.63
CA ASP A 99 -14.25 -18.94 -5.07
C ASP A 99 -15.30 -19.28 -6.13
N ASN A 100 -15.58 -18.35 -7.04
CA ASN A 100 -16.49 -18.62 -8.17
C ASN A 100 -15.91 -19.70 -9.09
N LEU A 101 -14.63 -19.60 -9.47
CA LEU A 101 -13.97 -20.61 -10.30
C LEU A 101 -13.92 -21.98 -9.62
N GLY A 102 -13.66 -22.03 -8.30
CA GLY A 102 -13.69 -23.26 -7.52
C GLY A 102 -15.04 -23.96 -7.57
N ARG A 103 -16.15 -23.21 -7.43
CA ARG A 103 -17.51 -23.76 -7.59
C ARG A 103 -17.74 -24.30 -9.00
N LYS A 104 -17.39 -23.54 -10.04
CA LYS A 104 -17.56 -23.99 -11.43
C LYS A 104 -16.77 -25.27 -11.71
N LEU A 105 -15.53 -25.36 -11.24
CA LEU A 105 -14.70 -26.55 -11.38
C LEU A 105 -15.34 -27.77 -10.71
N SER A 106 -15.91 -27.61 -9.50
CA SER A 106 -16.65 -28.69 -8.86
C SER A 106 -17.86 -29.17 -9.68
N TYR A 107 -18.59 -28.25 -10.34
CA TYR A 107 -19.68 -28.63 -11.24
C TYR A 107 -19.19 -29.34 -12.51
N TYR A 108 -18.05 -28.90 -13.07
CA TYR A 108 -17.39 -29.58 -14.17
C TYR A 108 -16.96 -31.00 -13.80
N ASP A 109 -16.37 -31.18 -12.62
CA ASP A 109 -15.93 -32.50 -12.12
C ASP A 109 -17.12 -33.44 -11.92
N HIS A 110 -18.21 -32.95 -11.29
CA HIS A 110 -19.46 -33.71 -11.18
C HIS A 110 -19.96 -34.16 -12.55
N ASN A 111 -20.02 -33.24 -13.52
CA ASN A 111 -20.48 -33.53 -14.87
C ASN A 111 -19.59 -34.53 -15.60
N ALA A 112 -18.27 -34.46 -15.40
CA ALA A 112 -17.33 -35.42 -15.99
C ALA A 112 -17.60 -36.84 -15.46
N ILE A 113 -17.78 -36.98 -14.15
CA ILE A 113 -18.11 -38.26 -13.49
C ILE A 113 -19.47 -38.77 -13.97
N ALA A 114 -20.50 -37.91 -13.97
CA ALA A 114 -21.84 -38.25 -14.42
C ALA A 114 -21.85 -38.73 -15.89
N ARG A 115 -21.11 -38.07 -16.78
CA ARG A 115 -20.97 -38.52 -18.18
C ARG A 115 -20.33 -39.89 -18.31
N VAL A 116 -19.26 -40.15 -17.55
CA VAL A 116 -18.61 -41.47 -17.55
C VAL A 116 -19.58 -42.54 -17.05
N SER A 117 -20.28 -42.28 -15.95
CA SER A 117 -21.30 -43.21 -15.42
C SER A 117 -22.42 -43.47 -16.43
N ASN A 118 -23.00 -42.41 -16.97
CA ASN A 118 -24.10 -42.47 -17.94
C ASN A 118 -23.68 -43.17 -19.26
N SER A 119 -22.42 -43.04 -19.68
CA SER A 119 -21.93 -43.69 -20.91
C SER A 119 -21.96 -45.23 -20.85
N GLY A 120 -21.99 -45.81 -19.64
CA GLY A 120 -22.17 -47.25 -19.44
C GLY A 120 -23.63 -47.73 -19.50
N ALA A 121 -24.60 -46.82 -19.66
CA ALA A 121 -26.02 -47.16 -19.67
C ALA A 121 -26.40 -47.93 -20.94
N THR A 122 -26.93 -49.15 -20.76
CA THR A 122 -27.35 -50.03 -21.87
C THR A 122 -28.80 -50.51 -21.72
N LYS A 123 -29.37 -50.43 -20.52
CA LYS A 123 -30.76 -50.83 -20.23
C LYS A 123 -31.64 -49.60 -20.23
N ARG A 124 -32.84 -49.69 -20.82
CA ARG A 124 -33.81 -48.57 -20.89
C ARG A 124 -34.21 -48.01 -19.52
N ASN A 125 -34.23 -48.84 -18.48
CA ASN A 125 -34.57 -48.43 -17.11
C ASN A 125 -33.36 -47.98 -16.28
N PHE A 126 -32.17 -47.84 -16.87
CA PHE A 126 -31.00 -47.32 -16.17
C PHE A 126 -31.23 -45.85 -15.82
N GLU A 127 -31.10 -45.49 -14.55
CA GLU A 127 -31.23 -44.13 -14.04
C GLU A 127 -29.98 -43.32 -14.41
N LEU A 128 -30.18 -42.20 -15.11
CA LEU A 128 -29.09 -41.32 -15.49
C LEU A 128 -28.79 -40.35 -14.34
N THR A 129 -27.51 -40.14 -14.08
CA THR A 129 -27.09 -39.05 -13.19
C THR A 129 -27.26 -37.72 -13.91
N ALA A 130 -28.00 -36.80 -13.29
CA ALA A 130 -28.23 -35.47 -13.86
C ALA A 130 -26.93 -34.67 -13.98
N LEU A 131 -26.80 -33.96 -15.11
CA LEU A 131 -25.75 -32.98 -15.29
C LEU A 131 -26.17 -31.65 -14.66
N LEU A 132 -25.20 -30.94 -14.11
CA LEU A 132 -25.35 -29.60 -13.56
C LEU A 132 -25.03 -28.53 -14.61
N ASN A 133 -25.73 -27.41 -14.54
CA ASN A 133 -25.35 -26.18 -15.22
C ASN A 133 -24.09 -25.61 -14.55
N VAL A 134 -23.02 -25.43 -15.32
CA VAL A 134 -21.72 -24.98 -14.80
C VAL A 134 -21.71 -23.54 -14.31
N GLU A 135 -22.71 -22.73 -14.69
CA GLU A 135 -22.85 -21.35 -14.23
C GLU A 135 -23.62 -21.26 -12.90
N THR A 136 -24.66 -22.07 -12.72
CA THR A 136 -25.57 -21.97 -11.56
C THR A 136 -25.35 -23.07 -10.52
N GLY A 137 -24.81 -24.22 -10.91
CA GLY A 137 -24.69 -25.42 -10.08
C GLY A 137 -25.98 -26.23 -9.95
N GLU A 138 -27.06 -25.80 -10.61
CA GLU A 138 -28.36 -26.49 -10.59
C GLU A 138 -28.40 -27.59 -11.65
N GLU A 139 -29.23 -28.61 -11.46
CA GLU A 139 -29.46 -29.63 -12.49
C GLU A 139 -30.00 -29.00 -13.78
N ILE A 140 -29.57 -29.52 -14.93
CA ILE A 140 -30.06 -29.08 -16.23
C ILE A 140 -31.56 -29.40 -16.32
N SER A 141 -32.37 -28.37 -16.58
CA SER A 141 -33.81 -28.52 -16.75
C SER A 141 -34.15 -29.54 -17.84
N SER A 142 -35.13 -30.40 -17.58
CA SER A 142 -35.57 -31.45 -18.50
C SER A 142 -34.49 -32.49 -18.84
N PHE A 143 -33.52 -32.71 -17.95
CA PHE A 143 -32.60 -33.83 -18.08
C PHE A 143 -33.37 -35.16 -17.96
N PRO A 144 -33.18 -36.12 -18.88
CA PRO A 144 -33.90 -37.40 -18.85
C PRO A 144 -33.52 -38.21 -17.61
N ALA A 145 -34.52 -38.73 -16.90
CA ALA A 145 -34.28 -39.50 -15.68
C ALA A 145 -33.72 -40.89 -15.99
N THR A 146 -34.04 -41.44 -17.17
CA THR A 146 -33.58 -42.76 -17.59
C THR A 146 -32.98 -42.77 -18.99
N PHE A 147 -32.15 -43.77 -19.27
CA PHE A 147 -31.61 -43.99 -20.63
C PHE A 147 -32.72 -44.16 -21.67
N GLY A 148 -33.83 -44.82 -21.31
CA GLY A 148 -34.98 -44.99 -22.19
C GLY A 148 -35.70 -43.68 -22.55
N GLU A 149 -35.73 -42.71 -21.64
CA GLU A 149 -36.23 -41.35 -21.92
C GLU A 149 -35.25 -40.57 -22.81
N ALA A 150 -33.95 -40.67 -22.54
CA ALA A 150 -32.90 -40.05 -23.36
C ALA A 150 -32.90 -40.57 -24.81
N ASP A 151 -33.07 -41.89 -24.98
CA ASP A 151 -33.18 -42.57 -26.27
C ASP A 151 -34.40 -42.08 -27.07
N GLN A 152 -35.54 -41.86 -26.40
CA GLN A 152 -36.74 -41.28 -27.02
C GLN A 152 -36.52 -39.83 -27.48
N LEU A 153 -35.84 -39.00 -26.69
CA LEU A 153 -35.51 -37.62 -27.07
C LEU A 153 -34.56 -37.56 -28.27
N SER A 154 -33.58 -38.47 -28.33
CA SER A 154 -32.66 -38.61 -29.46
C SER A 154 -33.40 -39.02 -30.74
N GLY A 155 -34.32 -39.98 -30.64
CA GLY A 155 -35.15 -40.43 -31.76
C GLY A 155 -36.08 -39.36 -32.34
N VAL A 156 -36.43 -38.33 -31.57
CA VAL A 156 -37.22 -37.17 -32.03
C VAL A 156 -36.36 -36.13 -32.77
N LEU A 157 -35.03 -36.12 -32.55
CA LEU A 157 -34.09 -35.16 -33.13
C LEU A 157 -33.36 -35.65 -34.40
N ALA A 158 -33.61 -36.88 -34.86
CA ALA A 158 -33.13 -37.34 -36.16
C ALA A 158 -33.96 -36.70 -37.29
N PRO A 159 -33.35 -35.92 -38.22
CA PRO A 159 -34.09 -35.40 -39.37
C PRO A 159 -34.38 -36.51 -40.38
N VAL A 160 -35.49 -36.33 -41.11
CA VAL A 160 -35.85 -37.05 -42.34
C VAL A 160 -34.72 -37.01 -43.35
#